data_AF-A0A942LDM4-F1
#
_entry.id   AF-A0A942LDM4-F1
#
_cell.length_a   1.000
_cell.length_b   1.000
_cell.length_c   1.000
_cell.angle_alpha   90.00
_cell.angle_beta   90.00
_cell.angle_gamma   90.00
#
_symmetry.space_group_name_H-M   'P 1'
#
loop_
_entity.id
_entity.type
_entity.pdbx_description
1 polymer ?
#
loop_
_entity_poly.entity_id
_entity_poly.type
_entity_poly.pdbx_seq_one_letter_code
_entity_poly.pdbx_strand_id
1 'polypeptide(L)'
;MTQQLQTLIDTAWDNRAELSPASAPKEVLDAVEHVIAELNAGKLRVATREGVGQWTVHQWIKKAVLLSFRLKDNEMMRSGDLAFYDKVQTKFAHLSEAEMKATGVRVVPPAVARRGSF
;
A
#
# COMPACT_ATOMS: atom_id res chain seq x y z
N MET A 1 -16.17 -10.32 -3.30
CA MET A 1 -14.90 -9.76 -3.83
C MET A 1 -13.79 -9.79 -2.78
N THR A 2 -14.01 -9.26 -1.57
CA THR A 2 -13.02 -9.26 -0.47
C THR A 2 -12.52 -10.64 -0.05
N GLN A 3 -13.37 -11.67 -0.04
CA GLN A 3 -12.97 -13.01 0.41
C GLN A 3 -12.02 -13.72 -0.58
N GLN A 4 -12.26 -13.59 -1.89
CA GLN A 4 -11.33 -14.11 -2.91
C GLN A 4 -9.98 -13.39 -2.86
N LEU A 5 -10.02 -12.05 -2.73
CA LEU A 5 -8.82 -11.23 -2.60
C LEU A 5 -8.02 -11.60 -1.33
N GLN A 6 -8.70 -11.80 -0.20
CA GLN A 6 -8.07 -12.25 1.03
C GLN A 6 -7.38 -13.61 0.85
N THR A 7 -8.09 -14.61 0.31
CA THR A 7 -7.51 -15.95 0.08
C THR A 7 -6.26 -15.86 -0.79
N LEU A 8 -6.30 -15.08 -1.88
CA LEU A 8 -5.15 -14.89 -2.76
C LEU A 8 -3.96 -14.27 -2.03
N ILE A 9 -4.18 -13.23 -1.21
CA ILE A 9 -3.12 -12.60 -0.41
C ILE A 9 -2.58 -13.57 0.65
N ASP A 10 -3.44 -14.35 1.30
CA ASP A 10 -3.03 -15.35 2.29
C ASP A 10 -2.16 -16.44 1.65
N THR A 11 -2.57 -16.97 0.48
CA THR A 11 -1.78 -17.94 -0.28
C THR A 11 -0.44 -17.36 -0.75
N ALA A 12 -0.44 -16.13 -1.28
CA ALA A 12 0.78 -15.45 -1.68
C ALA A 12 1.73 -15.20 -0.50
N TRP A 13 1.17 -14.91 0.68
CA TRP A 13 1.96 -14.74 1.90
C TRP A 13 2.61 -16.03 2.35
N ASP A 14 1.88 -17.15 2.32
CA ASP A 14 2.42 -18.45 2.73
C ASP A 14 3.56 -18.89 1.79
N ASN A 15 3.44 -18.62 0.49
CA ASN A 15 4.46 -18.90 -0.52
C ASN A 15 5.45 -17.74 -0.76
N ARG A 16 5.50 -16.73 0.14
CA ARG A 16 6.28 -15.50 -0.07
C ARG A 16 7.77 -15.75 -0.33
N ALA A 17 8.34 -16.87 0.13
CA ALA A 17 9.75 -17.19 -0.11
C ALA A 17 10.09 -17.32 -1.60
N GLU A 18 9.10 -17.70 -2.42
CA GLU A 18 9.21 -17.86 -3.88
C GLU A 18 8.97 -16.55 -4.63
N LEU A 19 8.48 -15.51 -3.93
CA LEU A 19 8.15 -14.22 -4.52
C LEU A 19 9.33 -13.26 -4.43
N SER A 20 9.59 -12.58 -5.54
CA SER A 20 10.59 -11.51 -5.67
C SER A 20 10.12 -10.48 -6.71
N PRO A 21 10.78 -9.31 -6.82
CA PRO A 21 10.43 -8.33 -7.84
C PRO A 21 10.57 -8.88 -9.28
N ALA A 22 11.52 -9.80 -9.50
CA ALA A 22 11.75 -10.43 -10.80
C ALA A 22 10.86 -11.65 -11.06
N SER A 23 10.23 -12.22 -10.03
CA SER A 23 9.46 -13.46 -10.11
C SER A 23 8.27 -13.40 -9.16
N ALA A 24 7.12 -13.02 -9.71
CA ALA A 24 5.83 -13.10 -9.05
C ALA A 24 4.71 -13.24 -10.09
N PRO A 25 3.66 -14.04 -9.83
CA PRO A 25 2.50 -14.09 -10.71
C PRO A 25 1.85 -12.71 -10.83
N LYS A 26 1.42 -12.34 -12.04
CA LYS A 26 0.74 -11.05 -12.30
C LYS A 26 -0.46 -10.85 -11.38
N GLU A 27 -1.24 -11.90 -11.14
CA GLU A 27 -2.42 -11.85 -10.27
C GLU A 27 -2.06 -11.45 -8.82
N VAL A 28 -0.91 -11.90 -8.30
CA VAL A 28 -0.44 -11.53 -6.96
C VAL A 28 0.00 -10.06 -6.93
N LEU A 29 0.70 -9.60 -7.97
CA LEU A 29 1.10 -8.20 -8.11
C LEU A 29 -0.13 -7.28 -8.13
N ASP A 30 -1.11 -7.60 -8.98
CA ASP A 30 -2.34 -6.83 -9.15
C ASP A 30 -3.18 -6.84 -7.85
N ALA A 31 -3.25 -7.98 -7.15
CA ALA A 31 -3.95 -8.09 -5.88
C ALA A 31 -3.30 -7.25 -4.77
N VAL A 32 -1.98 -7.33 -4.61
CA VAL A 32 -1.25 -6.53 -3.61
C VAL A 32 -1.41 -5.04 -3.92
N GLU A 33 -1.22 -4.65 -5.18
CA GLU A 33 -1.38 -3.27 -5.64
C GLU A 33 -2.81 -2.74 -5.39
N HIS A 34 -3.83 -3.56 -5.65
CA HIS A 34 -5.23 -3.22 -5.35
C HIS A 34 -5.45 -2.98 -3.85
N VAL A 35 -4.91 -3.83 -2.96
CA VAL A 35 -5.02 -3.61 -1.51
C VAL A 35 -4.34 -2.30 -1.08
N ILE A 36 -3.15 -2.01 -1.60
CA ILE A 36 -2.44 -0.75 -1.31
C ILE A 36 -3.23 0.46 -1.81
N ALA A 37 -3.84 0.37 -2.99
CA ALA A 37 -4.68 1.43 -3.53
C ALA A 37 -5.94 1.68 -2.68
N GLU A 38 -6.62 0.61 -2.24
CA GLU A 38 -7.82 0.72 -1.41
C GLU A 38 -7.51 1.18 0.02
N LEU A 39 -6.33 0.83 0.57
CA LEU A 39 -5.79 1.44 1.79
C LEU A 39 -5.51 2.93 1.59
N ASN A 40 -4.88 3.29 0.47
CA ASN A 40 -4.57 4.69 0.15
C ASN A 40 -5.82 5.55 -0.01
N ALA A 41 -6.92 4.95 -0.46
CA ALA A 41 -8.23 5.57 -0.62
C ALA A 41 -9.10 5.51 0.65
N GLY A 42 -8.66 4.82 1.70
CA GLY A 42 -9.42 4.67 2.95
C GLY A 42 -10.62 3.72 2.89
N LYS A 43 -10.78 2.98 1.78
CA LYS A 43 -11.86 2.01 1.59
C LYS A 43 -11.57 0.69 2.32
N LEU A 44 -10.29 0.33 2.38
CA LEU A 44 -9.79 -0.70 3.29
C LEU A 44 -9.05 -0.03 4.45
N ARG A 45 -9.02 -0.72 5.60
CA ARG A 45 -8.26 -0.32 6.77
C ARG A 45 -7.77 -1.54 7.52
N VAL A 46 -6.58 -1.45 8.13
CA VAL A 46 -5.93 -2.58 8.82
C VAL A 46 -6.72 -3.06 10.03
N ALA A 47 -7.49 -2.20 10.68
CA ALA A 47 -8.37 -2.57 11.78
C ALA A 47 -9.69 -1.81 11.70
N THR A 48 -10.80 -2.48 12.03
CA THR A 48 -12.13 -1.89 12.14
C THR A 48 -12.66 -2.04 13.57
N ARG A 49 -13.42 -1.05 14.02
CA ARG A 49 -14.07 -1.10 15.33
C ARG A 49 -15.43 -1.78 15.21
N GLU A 50 -15.67 -2.81 16.00
CA GLU A 50 -16.95 -3.54 16.06
C GLU A 50 -17.84 -3.06 17.23
N GLY A 51 -17.22 -2.47 18.26
CA GLY A 51 -17.90 -1.96 19.45
C GLY A 51 -16.97 -1.09 20.31
N VAL A 52 -17.47 -0.58 21.43
CA VAL A 52 -16.64 0.19 22.37
C VAL A 52 -15.54 -0.71 22.92
N GLY A 53 -14.28 -0.34 22.69
CA GLY A 53 -13.12 -1.14 23.09
C GLY A 53 -12.86 -2.39 22.25
N GLN A 54 -13.70 -2.70 21.26
CA GLN A 54 -13.58 -3.90 20.43
C GLN A 54 -13.08 -3.56 19.03
N TRP A 55 -11.88 -4.02 18.72
CA TRP A 55 -11.22 -3.83 17.43
C TRP A 55 -10.85 -5.17 16.82
N THR A 56 -11.19 -5.34 15.55
CA THR A 56 -10.78 -6.50 14.75
C THR A 56 -9.69 -6.08 13.78
N VAL A 57 -8.59 -6.84 13.79
CA VAL A 57 -7.44 -6.62 12.89
C VAL A 57 -7.58 -7.52 11.67
N HIS A 58 -7.54 -6.91 10.49
CA HIS A 58 -7.54 -7.59 9.21
C HIS A 58 -6.11 -8.00 8.84
N GLN A 59 -5.66 -9.15 9.35
CA GLN A 59 -4.26 -9.60 9.21
C GLN A 59 -3.82 -9.74 7.74
N TRP A 60 -4.71 -10.17 6.85
CA TRP A 60 -4.40 -10.31 5.42
C TRP A 60 -4.02 -8.97 4.78
N ILE A 61 -4.58 -7.85 5.24
CA ILE A 61 -4.18 -6.51 4.78
C ILE A 61 -2.74 -6.19 5.20
N LYS A 62 -2.32 -6.60 6.42
CA LYS A 62 -0.91 -6.46 6.84
C LYS A 62 0.00 -7.33 5.98
N LYS A 63 -0.43 -8.56 5.65
CA LYS A 63 0.31 -9.44 4.72
C LYS A 63 0.49 -8.79 3.36
N ALA A 64 -0.55 -8.16 2.80
CA ALA A 64 -0.44 -7.40 1.55
C ALA A 64 0.58 -6.25 1.64
N VAL A 65 0.59 -5.49 2.75
CA VAL A 65 1.60 -4.45 2.99
C VAL A 65 3.01 -5.05 3.00
N LEU A 66 3.24 -6.15 3.70
CA LEU A 66 4.55 -6.80 3.75
C LEU A 66 4.97 -7.39 2.39
N LEU A 67 4.03 -7.97 1.63
CA LEU A 67 4.25 -8.44 0.26
C LEU A 67 4.64 -7.29 -0.66
N SER A 68 4.05 -6.10 -0.51
CA SER A 68 4.41 -4.94 -1.32
C SER A 68 5.89 -4.57 -1.24
N PHE A 69 6.53 -4.80 -0.08
CA PHE A 69 7.97 -4.58 0.11
C PHE A 69 8.83 -5.66 -0.55
N ARG A 70 8.32 -6.89 -0.61
CA ARG A 70 9.00 -8.02 -1.23
C ARG A 70 8.92 -7.99 -2.76
N LEU A 71 7.83 -7.44 -3.29
CA LEU A 71 7.53 -7.39 -4.72
C LEU A 71 8.11 -6.18 -5.46
N LYS A 72 8.82 -5.28 -4.76
CA LYS A 72 9.47 -4.12 -5.36
C LYS A 72 10.92 -4.00 -4.93
N ASP A 73 11.78 -3.65 -5.88
CA ASP A 73 13.13 -3.18 -5.59
C ASP A 73 13.13 -1.72 -5.16
N ASN A 74 14.20 -1.30 -4.49
CA ASN A 74 14.43 0.12 -4.27
C ASN A 74 14.74 0.80 -5.59
N GLU A 75 14.28 2.03 -5.74
CA GLU A 75 14.55 2.89 -6.88
C GLU A 75 15.11 4.23 -6.40
N MET A 76 15.89 4.89 -7.26
CA MET A 76 16.33 6.25 -7.00
C MET A 76 15.15 7.21 -7.07
N MET A 77 14.89 7.92 -5.97
CA MET A 77 13.88 8.97 -5.88
C MET A 77 14.56 10.32 -5.71
N ARG A 78 14.07 11.38 -6.37
CA ARG A 78 14.68 12.72 -6.32
C ARG A 78 13.68 13.78 -5.87
N SER A 79 14.18 14.77 -5.13
CA SER A 79 13.48 16.01 -4.79
C SER A 79 14.46 17.17 -4.87
N GLY A 80 14.49 17.84 -6.02
CA GLY A 80 15.58 18.77 -6.36
C GLY A 80 16.93 18.05 -6.33
N ASP A 81 17.89 18.62 -5.61
CA ASP A 81 19.24 18.07 -5.44
C ASP A 81 19.31 16.90 -4.44
N LEU A 82 18.24 16.66 -3.67
CA LEU A 82 18.18 15.55 -2.72
C LEU A 82 17.88 14.24 -3.46
N ALA A 83 18.62 13.20 -3.12
CA ALA A 83 18.42 11.85 -3.62
C ALA A 83 18.11 10.87 -2.48
N PHE A 84 17.17 9.98 -2.73
CA PHE A 84 16.73 8.92 -1.82
C PHE A 84 16.75 7.58 -2.57
N TYR A 85 16.81 6.48 -1.82
CA TYR A 85 16.77 5.13 -2.37
C TYR A 85 15.81 4.28 -1.54
N ASP A 86 14.58 4.14 -2.02
CA ASP A 86 13.48 3.44 -1.34
C ASP A 86 12.60 2.76 -2.40
N LYS A 87 11.70 1.87 -1.97
CA LYS A 87 10.75 1.15 -2.82
C LYS A 87 9.29 1.58 -2.63
N VAL A 88 9.05 2.48 -1.68
CA VAL A 88 7.71 2.94 -1.32
C VAL A 88 7.53 4.38 -1.77
N GLN A 89 6.69 4.58 -2.79
CA GLN A 89 6.31 5.91 -3.26
C GLN A 89 5.59 6.73 -2.19
N THR A 90 5.75 8.05 -2.25
CA THR A 90 4.98 8.96 -1.39
C THR A 90 3.51 9.01 -1.84
N LYS A 91 2.61 9.29 -0.89
CA LYS A 91 1.15 9.21 -1.07
C LYS A 91 0.64 10.07 -2.22
N PHE A 92 1.23 11.25 -2.42
CA PHE A 92 0.74 12.26 -3.35
C PHE A 92 1.59 12.38 -4.63
N ALA A 93 2.64 11.56 -4.81
CA ALA A 93 3.58 11.67 -5.92
C ALA A 93 2.95 11.54 -7.32
N HIS A 94 1.76 10.94 -7.42
CA HIS A 94 1.07 10.66 -8.68
C HIS A 94 -0.14 11.56 -8.92
N LEU A 95 -0.48 12.46 -7.98
CA LEU A 95 -1.67 13.31 -8.12
C LEU A 95 -1.38 14.53 -8.97
N SER A 96 -2.29 14.85 -9.88
CA SER A 96 -2.43 16.16 -10.50
C SER A 96 -2.88 17.21 -9.47
N GLU A 97 -2.78 18.49 -9.82
CA GLU A 97 -3.28 19.58 -8.98
C GLU A 97 -4.79 19.45 -8.66
N ALA A 98 -5.58 19.06 -9.66
CA ALA A 98 -7.02 18.86 -9.50
C ALA A 98 -7.33 17.72 -8.52
N GLU A 99 -6.61 16.60 -8.62
CA GLU A 99 -6.74 15.48 -7.69
C GLU A 99 -6.24 15.85 -6.29
N MET A 100 -5.14 16.60 -6.18
CA MET A 100 -4.65 17.09 -4.90
C MET A 100 -5.69 17.99 -4.22
N LYS A 101 -6.34 18.89 -4.96
CA LYS A 101 -7.44 19.72 -4.44
C LYS A 101 -8.64 18.86 -4.02
N ALA A 102 -8.99 17.83 -4.78
CA ALA A 102 -10.11 16.95 -4.49
C ALA A 102 -9.91 16.13 -3.20
N THR A 103 -8.66 15.91 -2.76
CA THR A 103 -8.39 15.22 -1.48
C THR A 103 -8.90 15.97 -0.25
N GLY A 104 -9.02 17.30 -0.33
CA GLY A 104 -9.45 18.15 0.78
C GLY A 104 -8.47 18.25 1.97
N VAL A 105 -7.26 17.67 1.87
CA VAL A 105 -6.27 17.70 2.96
C VAL A 105 -5.23 18.81 2.77
N ARG A 106 -4.69 19.31 3.89
CA ARG A 106 -3.53 20.22 3.89
C ARG A 106 -2.25 19.42 4.11
N VAL A 107 -1.28 19.56 3.22
CA VAL A 107 0.06 18.96 3.34
C VAL A 107 1.07 20.10 3.49
N VAL A 108 1.31 20.51 4.74
CA VAL A 108 2.20 21.64 5.05
C VAL A 108 3.66 21.19 4.91
N PRO A 109 4.52 21.91 4.17
CA PRO A 109 5.93 21.52 4.03
C PRO A 109 6.66 21.41 5.38
N PRO A 110 7.52 20.39 5.59
CA PRO A 110 7.92 19.34 4.65
C PRO A 110 7.16 18.00 4.87
N ALA A 111 5.86 18.03 5.23
CA ALA A 111 5.11 16.82 5.57
C ALA A 111 5.10 15.77 4.44
N VAL A 112 5.25 14.50 4.83
CA VAL A 112 5.25 13.35 3.92
C VAL A 112 4.37 12.24 4.49
N ALA A 113 3.64 11.55 3.61
CA ALA A 113 2.98 10.29 3.90
C ALA A 113 3.40 9.26 2.83
N ARG A 114 3.47 7.97 3.22
CA ARG A 114 3.69 6.87 2.28
C ARG A 114 2.39 6.46 1.61
N ARG A 115 2.47 6.02 0.35
CA ARG A 115 1.34 5.41 -0.36
C ARG A 115 0.84 4.19 0.42
N GLY A 116 -0.49 4.05 0.50
CA GLY A 116 -1.14 3.02 1.32
C GLY A 116 -1.54 3.49 2.73
N SER A 117 -1.64 4.81 2.94
CA SER A 117 -2.14 5.42 4.19
C SER A 117 -3.39 6.27 3.92
N PHE A 118 -4.33 6.29 4.87
CA PHE A 118 -5.51 7.15 4.90
C PHE A 118 -5.86 7.50 6.35
#